data_AF-A0A7W3MXS8-F1
#
_entry.id   AF-A0A7W3MXS8-F1
#
_cell.length_a   1.000
_cell.length_b   1.000
_cell.length_c   1.000
_cell.angle_alpha   90.00
_cell.angle_beta   90.00
_cell.angle_gamma   90.00
#
_symmetry.space_group_name_H-M   'P 1'
#
loop_
_entity.id
_entity.type
_entity.pdbx_description
1 polymer ?
#
loop_
_entity_poly.entity_id
_entity_poly.type
_entity_poly.pdbx_seq_one_letter_code
_entity_poly.pdbx_strand_id
1 'polypeptide(L)'
;MGTNGAVTVTGREEPAGLTLRTSGLSARGLPEIAVTGLPPYLGQAWARILAVLAFRLAAAARSGDDVPATVALTPDDLRAAVGERSTGWDETVIGLRNDGEHLAPVPPGDFAGTLDQWRLDLATRLFPAARS
;
A
#
# COMPACT_ATOMS: atom_id res chain seq x y z
N MET A 1 -20.80 10.24 -17.17
CA MET A 1 -20.88 9.01 -16.35
C MET A 1 -19.47 8.46 -16.25
N GLY A 2 -18.69 8.94 -15.26
CA GLY A 2 -17.28 8.58 -15.14
C GLY A 2 -17.17 7.12 -14.72
N THR A 3 -16.60 6.27 -15.56
CA THR A 3 -16.12 4.98 -15.11
C THR A 3 -15.09 5.27 -14.03
N ASN A 4 -15.34 4.87 -12.78
CA ASN A 4 -14.31 4.86 -11.75
C ASN A 4 -13.20 3.92 -12.27
N GLY A 5 -12.18 4.47 -12.95
CA GLY A 5 -11.19 3.69 -13.68
C GLY A 5 -10.53 2.64 -12.77
N ALA A 6 -10.40 1.41 -13.23
CA ALA A 6 -9.83 0.34 -12.41
C ALA A 6 -8.39 0.70 -12.01
N VAL A 7 -8.05 0.50 -10.73
CA VAL A 7 -6.65 0.50 -10.29
C VAL A 7 -6.20 -0.95 -10.26
N THR A 8 -5.09 -1.22 -10.93
CA THR A 8 -4.46 -2.55 -10.97
C THR A 8 -3.12 -2.51 -10.25
N VAL A 9 -2.71 -3.64 -9.68
CA VAL A 9 -1.37 -3.81 -9.11
C VAL A 9 -0.63 -4.82 -9.97
N THR A 10 0.50 -4.41 -10.53
CA THR A 10 1.36 -5.26 -11.36
C THR A 10 2.68 -5.52 -10.64
N GLY A 11 3.19 -6.75 -10.75
CA GLY A 11 4.50 -7.14 -10.23
C GLY A 11 5.49 -7.46 -11.33
N ARG A 12 6.76 -7.11 -11.12
CA ARG A 12 7.90 -7.49 -11.95
C ARG A 12 9.04 -7.92 -11.04
N GLU A 13 9.60 -9.09 -11.29
CA GLU A 13 10.85 -9.51 -10.64
C GLU A 13 12.04 -8.81 -11.30
N GLU A 14 12.92 -8.26 -10.46
CA GLU A 14 14.15 -7.59 -10.86
C GLU A 14 15.34 -8.16 -10.05
N PRO A 15 16.60 -7.94 -10.48
CA PRO A 15 17.77 -8.43 -9.74
C PRO A 15 17.82 -7.97 -8.27
N ALA A 16 17.25 -6.81 -7.96
CA ALA A 16 17.17 -6.26 -6.61
C ALA A 16 15.99 -6.79 -5.78
N GLY A 17 15.08 -7.58 -6.38
CA GLY A 17 13.86 -8.11 -5.75
C GLY A 17 12.61 -7.83 -6.56
N LEU A 18 11.45 -8.08 -5.97
CA LEU A 18 10.15 -7.84 -6.56
C LEU A 18 9.81 -6.34 -6.52
N THR A 19 9.43 -5.80 -7.66
CA THR A 19 8.82 -4.48 -7.77
C THR A 19 7.33 -4.63 -7.97
N LEU A 20 6.53 -3.99 -7.11
CA LEU A 20 5.08 -3.87 -7.27
C LEU A 20 4.71 -2.41 -7.53
N ARG A 21 3.78 -2.20 -8.46
CA ARG A 21 3.33 -0.85 -8.82
C ARG A 21 1.83 -0.83 -9.09
N THR A 22 1.17 0.26 -8.71
CA THR A 22 -0.20 0.55 -9.15
C THR A 22 -0.23 1.10 -10.58
N SER A 23 -1.37 0.94 -11.24
CA SER A 23 -1.69 1.65 -12.48
C SER A 23 -3.15 2.05 -12.45
N GLY A 24 -3.44 3.34 -12.66
CA GLY A 24 -4.80 3.89 -12.76
C GLY A 24 -5.10 5.02 -11.76
N LEU A 25 -4.20 5.29 -10.79
CA LEU A 25 -4.33 6.44 -9.88
C LEU A 25 -4.08 7.77 -10.61
N SER A 26 -3.13 7.77 -11.54
CA SER A 26 -2.79 8.93 -12.39
C SER A 26 -3.97 9.47 -13.19
N ALA A 27 -4.85 8.58 -13.67
CA ALA A 27 -6.10 8.96 -14.34
C ALA A 27 -7.07 9.75 -13.43
N ARG A 28 -6.81 9.77 -12.11
CA ARG A 28 -7.56 10.49 -11.08
C ARG A 28 -6.76 11.68 -10.51
N GLY A 29 -5.66 12.07 -11.16
CA GLY A 29 -4.78 13.14 -10.70
C GLY A 29 -3.91 12.78 -9.50
N LEU A 30 -3.76 11.49 -9.20
CA LEU A 30 -2.96 11.00 -8.06
C LEU A 30 -1.69 10.31 -8.54
N PRO A 31 -0.56 10.45 -7.83
CA PRO A 31 0.64 9.66 -8.12
C PRO A 31 0.36 8.16 -7.99
N GLU A 32 1.01 7.35 -8.82
CA GLU A 32 1.00 5.90 -8.65
C GLU A 32 1.82 5.50 -7.42
N ILE A 33 1.49 4.37 -6.79
CA ILE A 33 2.23 3.82 -5.65
C ILE A 33 3.17 2.74 -6.17
N ALA A 34 4.42 2.77 -5.73
CA ALA A 34 5.41 1.76 -6.06
C ALA A 34 6.15 1.28 -4.82
N VAL A 35 6.53 0.01 -4.81
CA VAL A 35 7.48 -0.53 -3.84
C VAL A 35 8.48 -1.41 -4.59
N THR A 36 9.75 -1.18 -4.32
CA THR A 36 10.88 -1.81 -5.02
C THR A 36 11.71 -2.64 -4.06
N GLY A 37 12.41 -3.65 -4.60
CA GLY A 37 13.29 -4.51 -3.81
C GLY A 37 12.58 -5.30 -2.72
N LEU A 38 11.31 -5.69 -2.94
CA LEU A 38 10.62 -6.56 -2.00
C LEU A 38 11.16 -7.98 -2.10
N PRO A 39 11.34 -8.70 -0.98
CA PRO A 39 11.47 -10.14 -1.01
C PRO A 39 10.26 -10.78 -1.70
N PRO A 40 10.43 -11.70 -2.67
CA PRO A 40 9.31 -12.26 -3.45
C PRO A 40 8.20 -12.90 -2.59
N TYR A 41 8.57 -13.52 -1.45
CA TYR A 41 7.60 -14.14 -0.53
C TYR A 41 6.63 -13.12 0.10
N LEU A 42 6.96 -11.83 0.11
CA LEU A 42 6.08 -10.76 0.58
C LEU A 42 5.13 -10.24 -0.52
N GLY A 43 5.31 -10.66 -1.77
CA GLY A 43 4.65 -10.07 -2.93
C GLY A 43 3.12 -10.07 -2.86
N GLN A 44 2.51 -11.19 -2.45
CA GLN A 44 1.06 -11.30 -2.36
C GLN A 44 0.47 -10.39 -1.26
N ALA A 45 1.09 -10.37 -0.08
CA ALA A 45 0.66 -9.50 1.01
C ALA A 45 0.82 -8.02 0.61
N TRP A 46 1.96 -7.66 0.01
CA TRP A 46 2.23 -6.30 -0.42
C TRP A 46 1.35 -5.83 -1.58
N ALA A 47 0.97 -6.72 -2.50
CA ALA A 47 -0.01 -6.38 -3.53
C ALA A 47 -1.36 -5.97 -2.93
N ARG A 48 -1.80 -6.66 -1.86
CA ARG A 48 -3.02 -6.31 -1.11
C ARG A 48 -2.84 -4.98 -0.35
N ILE A 49 -1.68 -4.76 0.27
CA ILE A 49 -1.38 -3.46 0.92
C ILE A 49 -1.46 -2.31 -0.08
N LEU A 50 -0.86 -2.45 -1.26
CA LEU A 50 -0.93 -1.43 -2.32
C LEU A 50 -2.37 -1.17 -2.77
N ALA A 51 -3.20 -2.22 -2.89
CA ALA A 51 -4.61 -2.07 -3.22
C ALA A 51 -5.38 -1.29 -2.15
N VAL A 52 -5.14 -1.55 -0.86
CA VAL A 52 -5.74 -0.81 0.26
C VAL A 52 -5.27 0.65 0.26
N LEU A 53 -3.98 0.90 0.06
CA LEU A 53 -3.44 2.27 -0.02
C LEU A 53 -4.04 3.05 -1.20
N ALA A 54 -4.15 2.43 -2.37
CA ALA A 54 -4.78 3.03 -3.54
C ALA A 54 -6.26 3.35 -3.29
N PHE A 55 -6.98 2.48 -2.59
CA PHE A 55 -8.36 2.73 -2.17
C PHE A 55 -8.47 3.96 -1.26
N ARG A 56 -7.58 4.10 -0.26
CA ARG A 56 -7.54 5.26 0.65
C ARG A 56 -7.20 6.55 -0.07
N LEU A 57 -6.17 6.56 -0.92
CA LEU A 57 -5.78 7.74 -1.69
C LEU A 57 -6.90 8.20 -2.63
N ALA A 58 -7.56 7.26 -3.31
CA ALA A 58 -8.71 7.56 -4.14
C ALA A 58 -9.92 8.09 -3.34
N ALA A 59 -10.05 7.74 -2.07
CA ALA A 59 -11.08 8.31 -1.20
C ALA A 59 -10.73 9.74 -0.78
N ALA A 60 -9.48 9.99 -0.37
CA ALA A 60 -9.00 11.34 0.00
C ALA A 60 -9.14 12.33 -1.16
N ALA A 61 -8.76 11.93 -2.37
CA ALA A 61 -8.84 12.78 -3.57
C ALA A 61 -10.27 13.21 -3.92
N ARG A 62 -11.27 12.37 -3.63
CA ARG A 62 -12.69 12.71 -3.85
C ARG A 62 -13.18 13.81 -2.92
N SER A 63 -12.53 13.98 -1.77
CA SER A 63 -12.82 15.04 -0.81
C SER A 63 -12.16 16.37 -1.18
N GLY A 64 -11.26 16.37 -2.17
CA GLY A 64 -10.49 17.55 -2.58
C GLY A 64 -9.23 17.82 -1.74
N ASP A 65 -8.82 16.86 -0.91
CA ASP A 65 -7.64 16.97 -0.06
C ASP A 65 -6.35 16.74 -0.86
N ASP A 66 -5.25 17.36 -0.42
CA ASP A 66 -3.91 17.08 -0.92
C ASP A 66 -3.51 15.62 -0.66
N VAL A 67 -2.55 15.12 -1.44
CA VAL A 67 -1.98 13.78 -1.23
C VAL A 67 -1.39 13.69 0.19
N PRO A 68 -1.91 12.81 1.06
CA PRO A 68 -1.47 12.77 2.45
C PRO A 68 -0.07 12.17 2.55
N ALA A 69 0.78 12.77 3.40
CA ALA A 69 2.11 12.24 3.73
C ALA A 69 2.04 10.95 4.56
N THR A 70 0.91 10.67 5.19
CA THR A 70 0.67 9.47 5.99
C THR A 70 -0.75 8.97 5.77
N VAL A 71 -0.92 7.65 5.69
CA VAL A 71 -2.22 6.99 5.59
C VAL A 71 -2.41 6.10 6.81
N ALA A 72 -3.45 6.38 7.58
CA ALA A 72 -3.97 5.45 8.57
C ALA A 72 -4.79 4.36 7.87
N LEU A 73 -4.46 3.10 8.16
CA LEU A 73 -5.23 1.94 7.77
C LEU A 73 -5.92 1.36 8.98
N THR A 74 -7.11 0.82 8.78
CA THR A 74 -7.90 0.09 9.78
C THR A 74 -8.32 -1.28 9.22
N PRO A 75 -8.75 -2.23 10.06
CA PRO A 75 -9.32 -3.49 9.59
C PRO A 75 -10.51 -3.32 8.62
N ASP A 76 -11.30 -2.25 8.79
CA ASP A 76 -12.43 -1.95 7.91
C ASP A 76 -11.98 -1.51 6.51
N ASP A 77 -10.84 -0.81 6.39
CA ASP A 77 -10.26 -0.47 5.09
C ASP A 77 -9.80 -1.73 4.34
N LEU A 78 -9.22 -2.71 5.05
CA LEU A 78 -8.85 -4.01 4.47
C LEU A 78 -10.09 -4.75 3.98
N ARG A 79 -11.15 -4.77 4.79
CA ARG A 79 -12.42 -5.40 4.42
C ARG A 79 -13.05 -4.73 3.20
N ALA A 80 -13.03 -3.40 3.14
CA ALA A 80 -13.63 -2.63 2.06
C ALA A 80 -12.84 -2.76 0.75
N ALA A 81 -11.50 -2.73 0.81
CA ALA A 81 -10.66 -2.70 -0.39
C ALA A 81 -10.35 -4.10 -0.94
N VAL A 82 -10.12 -5.10 -0.07
CA VAL A 82 -9.65 -6.43 -0.48
C VAL A 82 -10.46 -7.59 0.11
N GLY A 83 -11.57 -7.30 0.81
CA GLY A 83 -12.46 -8.32 1.39
C GLY A 83 -11.86 -9.09 2.56
N GLU A 84 -10.73 -8.65 3.11
CA GLU A 84 -10.01 -9.34 4.17
C GLU A 84 -10.63 -9.05 5.55
N ARG A 85 -10.76 -10.08 6.39
CA ARG A 85 -11.10 -9.90 7.80
C ARG A 85 -9.84 -10.08 8.64
N SER A 86 -9.21 -8.95 8.96
CA SER A 86 -8.04 -8.91 9.83
C SER A 86 -8.46 -8.53 11.25
N THR A 87 -7.80 -9.11 12.26
CA THR A 87 -8.09 -8.87 13.68
C THR A 87 -6.78 -8.76 14.47
N GLY A 88 -6.85 -8.22 15.69
CA GLY A 88 -5.69 -8.11 16.59
C GLY A 88 -4.87 -6.82 16.42
N TRP A 89 -5.43 -5.81 15.75
CA TRP A 89 -4.88 -4.46 15.64
C TRP A 89 -6.03 -3.48 15.34
N ASP A 90 -5.92 -2.24 15.82
CA ASP A 90 -6.95 -1.21 15.65
C ASP A 90 -6.66 -0.30 14.46
N GLU A 91 -5.42 0.20 14.41
CA GLU A 91 -4.95 1.09 13.36
C GLU A 91 -3.44 0.87 13.11
N THR A 92 -2.98 1.13 11.89
CA THR A 92 -1.56 1.27 11.59
C THR A 92 -1.34 2.44 10.65
N VAL A 93 -0.29 3.23 10.90
CA VAL A 93 0.09 4.36 10.06
C VAL A 93 1.19 3.95 9.09
N ILE A 94 1.04 4.32 7.83
CA ILE A 94 2.02 4.13 6.76
C ILE A 94 2.42 5.52 6.25
N GLY A 95 3.71 5.81 6.21
CA GLY A 95 4.21 7.00 5.55
C GLY A 95 4.20 6.84 4.04
N LEU A 96 3.99 7.93 3.31
CA LEU A 96 4.11 8.01 1.86
C LEU A 96 5.17 9.05 1.53
N ARG A 97 6.17 8.67 0.74
CA ARG A 97 7.24 9.57 0.30
C ARG A 97 7.33 9.58 -1.22
N ASN A 98 7.56 10.75 -1.78
CA ASN A 98 7.86 10.87 -3.21
C ASN A 98 9.16 10.11 -3.54
N ASP A 99 9.10 9.28 -4.58
CA ASP A 99 10.21 8.53 -5.17
C ASP A 99 10.09 8.61 -6.70
N GLY A 100 10.70 9.66 -7.26
CA GLY A 100 10.50 10.05 -8.66
C GLY A 100 9.03 10.35 -8.94
N GLU A 101 8.46 9.65 -9.92
CA GLU A 101 7.05 9.78 -10.35
C GLU A 101 6.06 8.97 -9.50
N HIS A 102 6.51 8.30 -8.45
CA HIS A 102 5.69 7.42 -7.62
C HIS A 102 5.71 7.81 -6.15
N LEU A 103 4.72 7.35 -5.40
CA LEU A 103 4.74 7.33 -3.94
C LEU A 103 5.26 5.98 -3.46
N ALA A 104 6.30 6.02 -2.63
CA ALA A 104 6.82 4.87 -1.93
C ALA A 104 6.21 4.76 -0.52
N PRO A 105 5.58 3.63 -0.17
CA PRO A 105 5.24 3.32 1.21
C PRO A 105 6.51 3.20 2.05
N VAL A 106 6.57 3.94 3.13
CA VAL A 106 7.69 3.98 4.08
C VAL A 106 7.18 3.80 5.51
N PRO A 107 8.02 3.32 6.44
CA PRO A 107 7.66 3.30 7.85
C PRO A 107 7.34 4.71 8.35
N PRO A 108 6.52 4.83 9.43
CA PRO A 108 6.35 6.10 10.12
C PRO A 108 7.71 6.61 10.65
N GLY A 109 7.85 7.93 10.77
CA GLY A 109 9.14 8.59 11.01
C GLY A 109 9.82 8.25 12.34
N ASP A 110 9.09 7.67 13.29
CA ASP A 110 9.55 7.22 14.60
C ASP A 110 9.97 5.73 14.62
N PHE A 111 9.90 5.02 13.48
CA PHE A 111 10.27 3.62 13.40
C PHE A 111 11.80 3.42 13.50
N ALA A 112 12.24 2.67 14.49
CA ALA A 112 13.67 2.45 14.80
C ALA A 112 14.33 1.24 14.09
N GLY A 113 13.58 0.49 13.26
CA GLY A 113 14.07 -0.73 12.59
C GLY A 113 14.49 -0.52 11.14
N THR A 114 14.85 -1.62 10.47
CA THR A 114 15.15 -1.62 9.02
C THR A 114 13.88 -1.62 8.17
N LEU A 115 13.99 -1.16 6.92
CA LEU A 115 12.87 -1.15 5.98
C LEU A 115 12.29 -2.56 5.75
N ASP A 116 13.14 -3.59 5.69
CA ASP A 116 12.69 -4.97 5.47
C ASP A 116 11.98 -5.56 6.68
N GLN A 117 12.44 -5.25 7.90
CA GLN A 117 11.72 -5.60 9.13
C GLN A 117 10.34 -4.96 9.16
N TRP A 118 10.25 -3.66 8.86
CA TRP A 118 8.96 -2.99 8.76
C TRP A 118 8.04 -3.64 7.71
N ARG A 119 8.60 -3.99 6.54
CA ARG A 119 7.82 -4.59 5.45
C ARG A 119 7.22 -5.94 5.84
N LEU A 120 8.00 -6.76 6.52
CA LEU A 120 7.57 -8.05 7.05
C LEU A 120 6.56 -7.88 8.19
N ASP A 121 6.85 -7.00 9.14
CA ASP A 121 5.99 -6.75 10.30
C ASP A 121 4.61 -6.23 9.86
N LEU A 122 4.59 -5.29 8.92
CA LEU A 122 3.35 -4.75 8.37
C LEU A 122 2.55 -5.85 7.64
N ALA A 123 3.20 -6.62 6.77
CA ALA A 123 2.54 -7.71 6.05
C ALA A 123 1.94 -8.75 7.00
N THR A 124 2.68 -9.15 8.03
CA THR A 124 2.23 -10.17 8.98
C THR A 124 1.20 -9.64 9.98
N ARG A 125 1.23 -8.36 10.32
CA ARG A 125 0.21 -7.69 11.13
C ARG A 125 -1.12 -7.61 10.38
N LEU A 126 -1.09 -7.17 9.12
CA LEU A 126 -2.29 -6.98 8.30
C LEU A 126 -2.89 -8.29 7.80
N PHE A 127 -2.04 -9.28 7.50
CA PHE A 127 -2.47 -10.59 6.97
C PHE A 127 -1.86 -11.73 7.80
N PRO A 128 -2.35 -12.00 9.02
CA PRO A 128 -1.79 -13.05 9.88
C PRO A 128 -1.85 -14.44 9.27
N ALA A 129 -2.84 -14.71 8.40
CA ALA A 129 -2.97 -15.97 7.66
C ALA A 129 -1.81 -16.23 6.68
N ALA A 130 -0.98 -15.24 6.37
CA ALA A 130 0.22 -15.41 5.54
C ALA A 130 1.40 -16.03 6.31
N ARG A 131 1.25 -16.36 7.61
CA ARG A 131 2.28 -17.00 8.44
C ARG A 131 2.30 -18.54 8.35
N SER A 132 1.38 -19.15 7.62
CA SER A 132 1.20 -20.62 7.55
C SER A 132 1.63 -21.21 6.22
#